data_AF-A0A2E6TVV8-F1
#
_entry.id   AF-A0A2E6TVV8-F1
#
_cell.length_a   1.000
_cell.length_b   1.000
_cell.length_c   1.000
_cell.angle_alpha   90.00
_cell.angle_beta   90.00
_cell.angle_gamma   90.00
#
_symmetry.space_group_name_H-M   'P 1'
#
loop_
_entity.id
_entity.type
_entity.pdbx_description
1 polymer ?
#
loop_
_entity_poly.entity_id
_entity_poly.type
_entity_poly.pdbx_seq_one_letter_code
_entity_poly.pdbx_strand_id
1 'polypeptide(L)'
;MEPEEPTDPHEVEESREEEIPEQECSSLGWLPFTLRGCANLAQSPWWRLFLVELAVAFLVAAACVWSVNRHWCPAIEQAIRNIPPGQPAIREGYLHWPNSIPVELTPLNDRPYLRFIVDSQNTADHGRMADLQLEFRENHIAVSSVLGYWRAAYPPPLSLNLQREYLGPRWGARRPFLLLALGVLVMLGLLVTWAALALLGVWAVRTVAFFADREGGLGTQWRLAGAALMPGALLAGMGILCYGMGLLPLLGLLVVWILHFIVGWIYLFFAPFYLPRLESAEEGHNPFTDDNPEGQEPEENPFTEDSPEPGREED
;
A
#
# COMPACT_ATOMS: atom_id res chain seq x y z
N MET A 1 34.11 15.34 77.66
CA MET A 1 34.37 14.09 76.95
C MET A 1 33.21 13.18 77.27
N GLU A 2 32.18 13.27 76.44
CA GLU A 2 31.01 12.40 76.50
C GLU A 2 31.34 11.04 75.86
N PRO A 3 30.72 9.94 76.31
CA PRO A 3 30.94 8.61 75.74
C PRO A 3 30.14 8.42 74.44
N GLU A 4 30.74 7.75 73.47
CA GLU A 4 30.14 7.39 72.18
C GLU A 4 28.98 6.39 72.34
N GLU A 5 27.86 6.69 71.68
CA GLU A 5 26.69 5.80 71.52
C GLU A 5 26.94 4.81 70.36
N PRO A 6 26.49 3.54 70.46
CA PRO A 6 26.74 2.55 69.42
C PRO A 6 25.78 2.74 68.24
N THR A 7 26.34 2.86 67.04
CA THR A 7 25.60 2.92 65.77
C THR A 7 24.93 1.56 65.50
N ASP A 8 23.61 1.58 65.38
CA ASP A 8 22.74 0.46 65.02
C ASP A 8 23.08 -0.05 63.60
N PRO A 9 23.30 -1.37 63.34
CA PRO A 9 23.71 -1.85 62.02
C PRO A 9 22.57 -1.99 60.99
N HIS A 10 21.36 -1.49 61.25
CA HIS A 10 20.20 -1.76 60.39
C HIS A 10 19.73 -0.63 59.45
N GLU A 11 20.49 0.46 59.29
CA GLU A 11 20.14 1.56 58.37
C GLU A 11 21.10 1.67 57.17
N VAL A 12 21.29 0.60 56.40
CA VAL A 12 21.88 0.69 55.05
C VAL A 12 21.20 -0.31 54.11
N GLU A 13 19.87 -0.24 53.97
CA GLU A 13 19.19 -1.02 52.93
C GLU A 13 17.88 -0.37 52.47
N GLU A 14 17.89 0.94 52.23
CA GLU A 14 16.77 1.58 51.55
C GLU A 14 17.30 2.71 50.65
N SER A 15 17.21 2.47 49.33
CA SER A 15 17.45 3.36 48.17
C SER A 15 18.52 2.87 47.17
N ARG A 16 18.53 1.57 46.89
CA ARG A 16 18.77 1.15 45.50
C ARG A 16 17.41 1.18 44.81
N GLU A 17 17.00 2.37 44.38
CA GLU A 17 16.01 2.48 43.32
C GLU A 17 16.61 1.70 42.14
N GLU A 18 16.15 0.47 41.95
CA GLU A 18 16.23 -0.18 40.65
C GLU A 18 15.60 0.81 39.68
N GLU A 19 16.44 1.46 38.86
CA GLU A 19 16.00 1.96 37.57
C GLU A 19 15.45 0.74 36.84
N ILE A 20 14.16 0.48 37.05
CA ILE A 20 13.34 -0.27 36.12
C ILE A 20 13.59 0.46 34.81
N PRO A 21 14.23 -0.17 33.80
CA PRO A 21 14.38 0.50 32.53
C PRO A 21 12.95 0.86 32.15
N GLU A 22 12.67 2.17 32.05
CA GLU A 22 11.48 2.66 31.41
C GLU A 22 11.56 2.08 30.01
N GLN A 23 10.95 0.91 29.87
CA GLN A 23 10.68 0.29 28.61
C GLN A 23 9.61 1.21 28.06
N GLU A 24 10.07 2.34 27.49
CA GLU A 24 9.31 3.17 26.59
C GLU A 24 8.77 2.18 25.59
N CYS A 25 7.53 1.79 25.85
CA CYS A 25 6.72 0.95 25.01
C CYS A 25 6.55 1.83 23.78
N SER A 26 7.52 1.72 22.87
CA SER A 26 7.63 2.49 21.65
C SER A 26 6.44 2.05 20.82
N SER A 27 5.32 2.66 21.13
CA SER A 27 3.96 2.30 20.78
C SER A 27 3.69 2.48 19.28
N LEU A 28 4.73 2.81 18.50
CA LEU A 28 4.76 2.85 17.05
C LEU A 28 5.48 1.66 16.40
N GLY A 29 6.11 0.78 17.17
CA GLY A 29 6.84 -0.39 16.64
C GLY A 29 5.95 -1.41 15.90
N TRP A 30 4.63 -1.33 16.03
CA TRP A 30 3.66 -2.24 15.41
C TRP A 30 2.99 -1.70 14.15
N LEU A 31 3.13 -0.40 13.85
CA LEU A 31 2.51 0.21 12.67
C LEU A 31 3.41 0.03 11.44
N PRO A 32 2.86 -0.34 10.26
CA PRO A 32 3.67 -0.62 9.07
C PRO A 32 4.23 0.65 8.39
N PHE A 33 4.18 1.81 9.04
CA PHE A 33 4.60 3.10 8.46
C PHE A 33 6.09 3.39 8.62
N THR A 34 6.83 2.43 9.16
CA THR A 34 8.29 2.47 9.24
C THR A 34 8.85 1.15 8.74
N LEU A 35 10.08 1.18 8.23
CA LEU A 35 10.77 -0.03 7.78
C LEU A 35 10.88 -1.08 8.90
N ARG A 36 11.15 -0.63 10.13
CA ARG A 36 11.15 -1.46 11.35
C ARG A 36 9.77 -2.02 11.67
N GLY A 37 8.72 -1.20 11.55
CA GLY A 37 7.34 -1.62 11.77
C GLY A 37 6.90 -2.73 10.81
N CYS A 38 7.33 -2.67 9.55
CA CYS A 38 7.10 -3.76 8.58
C CYS A 38 7.81 -5.05 8.98
N ALA A 39 9.06 -4.97 9.45
CA ALA A 39 9.81 -6.12 9.95
C ALA A 39 9.16 -6.74 11.20
N ASN A 40 8.71 -5.92 12.14
CA ASN A 40 8.02 -6.37 13.35
C ASN A 40 6.66 -7.04 13.02
N LEU A 41 5.94 -6.50 12.03
CA LEU A 41 4.68 -7.08 11.58
C LEU A 41 4.89 -8.43 10.87
N ALA A 42 6.02 -8.60 10.19
CA ALA A 42 6.39 -9.86 9.58
C ALA A 42 6.69 -10.97 10.60
N GLN A 43 7.23 -10.62 11.77
CA GLN A 43 7.48 -11.56 12.86
C GLN A 43 6.23 -11.82 13.72
N SER A 44 5.24 -10.93 13.66
CA SER A 44 3.97 -11.05 14.37
C SER A 44 3.05 -12.13 13.78
N PRO A 45 2.08 -12.66 14.55
CA PRO A 45 1.11 -13.63 14.03
C PRO A 45 0.31 -13.07 12.85
N TRP A 46 -0.02 -13.93 11.89
CA TRP A 46 -0.61 -13.55 10.59
C TRP A 46 -1.89 -12.71 10.70
N TRP A 47 -2.71 -12.92 11.73
CA TRP A 47 -3.96 -12.17 11.93
C TRP A 47 -3.72 -10.68 12.17
N ARG A 48 -2.56 -10.30 12.74
CA ARG A 48 -2.21 -8.89 12.95
C ARG A 48 -1.99 -8.17 11.63
N LEU A 49 -1.26 -8.80 10.70
CA LEU A 49 -1.09 -8.28 9.34
C LEU A 49 -2.45 -8.14 8.66
N PHE A 50 -3.28 -9.19 8.73
CA PHE A 50 -4.61 -9.17 8.14
C PHE A 50 -5.49 -8.03 8.70
N LEU A 51 -5.44 -7.75 10.01
CA LEU A 51 -6.17 -6.62 10.60
C LEU A 51 -5.67 -5.27 10.11
N VAL A 52 -4.36 -5.11 9.96
CA VAL A 52 -3.74 -3.89 9.42
C VAL A 52 -4.15 -3.69 7.96
N GLU A 53 -4.04 -4.74 7.13
CA GLU A 53 -4.51 -4.72 5.74
C GLU A 53 -6.00 -4.42 5.67
N LEU A 54 -6.83 -5.05 6.50
CA LEU A 54 -8.26 -4.80 6.54
C LEU A 54 -8.58 -3.34 6.92
N ALA A 55 -7.88 -2.77 7.90
CA ALA A 55 -8.06 -1.38 8.29
C ALA A 55 -7.67 -0.40 7.18
N VAL A 56 -6.51 -0.63 6.53
CA VAL A 56 -6.07 0.19 5.40
C VAL A 56 -7.02 0.05 4.21
N ALA A 57 -7.45 -1.17 3.88
CA ALA A 57 -8.41 -1.44 2.81
C ALA A 57 -9.76 -0.75 3.08
N PHE A 58 -10.23 -0.78 4.32
CA PHE A 58 -11.44 -0.07 4.75
C PHE A 58 -11.31 1.43 4.56
N LEU A 59 -10.19 2.04 4.98
CA LEU A 59 -9.95 3.48 4.80
C LEU A 59 -9.93 3.89 3.33
N VAL A 60 -9.23 3.12 2.48
CA VAL A 60 -9.18 3.36 1.03
C VAL A 60 -10.57 3.18 0.40
N ALA A 61 -11.30 2.13 0.77
CA ALA A 61 -12.65 1.88 0.28
C ALA A 61 -13.62 2.99 0.72
N ALA A 62 -13.53 3.46 1.96
CA ALA A 62 -14.32 4.58 2.47
C ALA A 62 -14.02 5.87 1.69
N ALA A 63 -12.74 6.15 1.39
CA ALA A 63 -12.35 7.29 0.55
C ALA A 63 -12.94 7.21 -0.87
N CYS A 64 -12.89 6.03 -1.51
CA CYS A 64 -13.49 5.78 -2.82
C CYS A 64 -15.01 6.00 -2.79
N VAL A 65 -15.70 5.36 -1.84
CA VAL A 65 -17.16 5.45 -1.70
C VAL A 65 -17.58 6.90 -1.41
N TRP A 66 -16.87 7.58 -0.50
CA TRP A 66 -17.12 8.98 -0.20
C TRP A 66 -16.96 9.87 -1.44
N SER A 67 -15.88 9.69 -2.21
CA SER A 67 -15.62 10.47 -3.43
C SER A 67 -16.70 10.25 -4.49
N VAL A 68 -17.07 8.99 -4.77
CA VAL A 68 -18.16 8.66 -5.71
C VAL A 68 -19.50 9.23 -5.22
N ASN A 69 -19.80 9.09 -3.93
CA ASN A 69 -21.02 9.60 -3.34
C ASN A 69 -21.11 11.13 -3.39
N ARG A 70 -19.98 11.83 -3.22
CA ARG A 70 -19.89 13.28 -3.19
C ARG A 70 -19.94 13.91 -4.58
N HIS A 71 -19.32 13.29 -5.59
CA HIS A 71 -19.15 13.90 -6.91
C HIS A 71 -19.95 13.24 -8.01
N TRP A 72 -19.98 11.91 -8.05
CA TRP A 72 -20.60 11.18 -9.17
C TRP A 72 -22.09 11.02 -8.95
N CYS A 73 -22.54 10.71 -7.73
CA CYS A 73 -23.98 10.56 -7.46
C CYS A 73 -24.77 11.86 -7.75
N PRO A 74 -24.32 13.06 -7.33
CA PRO A 74 -25.03 14.29 -7.69
C PRO A 74 -25.03 14.57 -9.19
N ALA A 75 -23.94 14.27 -9.90
CA ALA A 75 -23.87 14.41 -11.36
C ALA A 75 -24.88 13.49 -12.07
N ILE A 76 -25.01 12.24 -11.61
CA ILE A 76 -26.01 11.28 -12.12
C ILE A 76 -27.43 11.76 -11.82
N GLU A 77 -27.70 12.24 -10.61
CA GLU A 77 -29.02 12.76 -10.25
C GLU A 77 -29.40 14.00 -11.05
N GLN A 78 -28.45 14.91 -11.28
CA GLN A 78 -28.64 16.06 -12.16
C GLN A 78 -28.89 15.62 -13.59
N ALA A 79 -28.13 14.65 -14.10
CA ALA A 79 -28.33 14.11 -15.43
C ALA A 79 -29.75 13.53 -15.59
N ILE A 80 -30.21 12.71 -14.65
CA ILE A 80 -31.58 12.17 -14.63
C ILE A 80 -32.63 13.30 -14.57
N ARG A 81 -32.40 14.33 -13.76
CA ARG A 81 -33.28 15.50 -13.63
C ARG A 81 -33.28 16.43 -14.85
N ASN A 82 -32.32 16.30 -15.76
CA ASN A 82 -32.22 17.11 -16.98
C ASN A 82 -32.62 16.35 -18.24
N ILE A 83 -32.99 15.06 -18.11
CA ILE A 83 -33.53 14.30 -19.24
C ILE A 83 -34.82 14.98 -19.73
N PRO A 84 -34.93 15.30 -21.03
CA PRO A 84 -36.10 15.95 -21.60
C PRO A 84 -37.33 15.05 -21.49
N PRO A 85 -38.54 15.62 -21.36
CA PRO A 85 -39.78 14.85 -21.42
C PRO A 85 -39.90 14.17 -22.79
N GLY A 86 -40.27 12.89 -22.81
CA GLY A 86 -40.35 12.07 -24.02
C GLY A 86 -40.14 10.58 -23.71
N GLN A 87 -39.93 9.75 -24.73
CA GLN A 87 -39.55 8.35 -24.56
C GLN A 87 -38.08 8.10 -24.93
N PRO A 88 -37.10 8.76 -24.28
CA PRO A 88 -35.71 8.51 -24.58
C PRO A 88 -35.35 7.06 -24.20
N ALA A 89 -34.73 6.34 -25.13
CA ALA A 89 -34.39 4.94 -24.93
C ALA A 89 -33.22 4.53 -25.82
N ILE A 90 -32.40 3.60 -25.34
CA ILE A 90 -31.45 2.88 -26.19
C ILE A 90 -32.12 1.55 -26.55
N ARG A 91 -32.34 1.30 -27.84
CA ARG A 91 -32.97 0.06 -28.36
C ARG A 91 -32.31 -0.32 -29.67
N GLU A 92 -32.11 -1.61 -29.88
CA GLU A 92 -31.61 -2.16 -31.16
C GLU A 92 -30.25 -1.58 -31.60
N GLY A 93 -29.43 -1.11 -30.64
CA GLY A 93 -28.16 -0.47 -30.93
C GLY A 93 -28.23 1.03 -31.27
N TYR A 94 -29.41 1.66 -31.12
CA TYR A 94 -29.63 3.07 -31.40
C TYR A 94 -30.16 3.83 -30.20
N LEU A 95 -29.71 5.08 -30.05
CA LEU A 95 -30.23 6.05 -29.09
C LEU A 95 -31.41 6.79 -29.72
N HIS A 96 -32.61 6.48 -29.24
CA HIS A 96 -33.80 7.28 -29.51
C HIS A 96 -33.81 8.47 -28.56
N TRP A 97 -33.48 9.66 -29.06
CA TRP A 97 -33.53 10.91 -28.31
C TRP A 97 -34.62 11.82 -28.91
N PRO A 98 -35.47 12.48 -28.10
CA PRO A 98 -36.61 13.23 -28.61
C PRO A 98 -36.23 14.47 -29.42
N ASN A 99 -35.02 15.01 -29.22
CA ASN A 99 -34.53 16.20 -29.91
C ASN A 99 -33.25 15.89 -30.68
N SER A 100 -32.99 16.61 -31.77
CA SER A 100 -31.73 16.50 -32.53
C SER A 100 -30.63 17.44 -32.04
N ILE A 101 -30.93 18.27 -31.04
CA ILE A 101 -30.03 19.30 -30.52
C ILE A 101 -29.15 18.68 -29.45
N PRO A 102 -27.83 18.98 -29.42
CA PRO A 102 -26.96 18.59 -28.32
C PRO A 102 -27.48 19.11 -26.98
N VAL A 103 -27.64 18.20 -26.02
CA VAL A 103 -28.09 18.54 -24.66
C VAL A 103 -27.01 18.15 -23.66
N GLU A 104 -26.52 19.13 -22.92
CA GLU A 104 -25.69 18.90 -21.75
C GLU A 104 -26.58 18.54 -20.55
N LEU A 105 -26.46 17.30 -20.07
CA LEU A 105 -27.27 16.80 -18.96
C LEU A 105 -26.70 17.23 -17.60
N THR A 106 -25.43 17.65 -17.55
CA THR A 106 -24.77 18.13 -16.34
C THR A 106 -24.22 19.54 -16.60
N PRO A 107 -24.60 20.56 -15.78
CA PRO A 107 -24.05 21.90 -15.95
C PRO A 107 -22.54 21.94 -15.70
N LEU A 108 -21.84 22.83 -16.40
CA LEU A 108 -20.45 23.15 -16.13
C LEU A 108 -20.32 23.83 -14.76
N ASN A 109 -19.97 23.07 -13.73
CA ASN A 109 -19.50 23.60 -12.46
C ASN A 109 -17.99 23.91 -12.55
N ASP A 110 -17.44 24.64 -11.58
CA ASP A 110 -16.00 25.04 -11.56
C ASP A 110 -15.00 23.87 -11.70
N ARG A 111 -15.40 22.63 -11.35
CA ARG A 111 -14.65 21.39 -11.62
C ARG A 111 -15.59 20.20 -11.88
N PRO A 112 -15.93 19.88 -13.15
CA PRO A 112 -16.78 18.73 -13.42
C PRO A 112 -15.94 17.44 -13.42
N TYR A 113 -16.11 16.62 -12.39
CA TYR A 113 -15.53 15.27 -12.30
C TYR A 113 -16.15 14.34 -13.35
N LEU A 114 -17.47 14.48 -13.56
CA LEU A 114 -18.26 13.66 -14.47
C LEU A 114 -19.21 14.55 -15.27
N ARG A 115 -19.20 14.45 -16.59
CA ARG A 115 -20.09 15.18 -17.49
C ARG A 115 -20.83 14.22 -18.41
N PHE A 116 -22.14 14.42 -18.54
CA PHE A 116 -22.98 13.69 -19.47
C PHE A 116 -23.48 14.62 -20.57
N ILE A 117 -23.29 14.21 -21.82
CA ILE A 117 -23.68 14.96 -23.01
C ILE A 117 -24.45 14.01 -23.93
N VAL A 118 -25.54 14.48 -24.51
CA VAL A 118 -26.25 13.76 -25.57
C VAL A 118 -26.14 14.57 -26.84
N ASP A 119 -25.41 14.05 -27.82
CA ASP A 119 -25.31 14.61 -29.18
C ASP A 119 -25.53 13.48 -30.18
N SER A 120 -26.79 13.28 -30.57
CA SER A 120 -27.16 12.21 -31.49
C SER A 120 -26.55 12.41 -32.88
N GLN A 121 -26.44 13.66 -33.36
CA GLN A 121 -26.00 13.97 -34.72
C GLN A 121 -24.51 14.31 -34.84
N ASN A 122 -23.76 14.29 -33.73
CA ASN A 122 -22.35 14.71 -33.69
C ASN A 122 -22.14 16.11 -34.30
N THR A 123 -23.00 17.04 -33.89
CA THR A 123 -23.09 18.38 -34.49
C THR A 123 -22.18 19.40 -33.84
N ALA A 124 -21.73 19.17 -32.59
CA ALA A 124 -20.87 20.10 -31.87
C ALA A 124 -19.56 19.45 -31.39
N ASP A 125 -18.48 20.23 -31.43
CA ASP A 125 -17.24 19.90 -30.74
C ASP A 125 -17.36 20.38 -29.28
N HIS A 126 -17.54 19.43 -28.36
CA HIS A 126 -17.87 19.74 -26.97
C HIS A 126 -16.64 20.04 -26.11
N GLY A 127 -15.42 19.90 -26.67
CA GLY A 127 -14.16 20.01 -25.96
C GLY A 127 -14.05 19.03 -24.78
N ARG A 128 -12.84 18.88 -24.21
CA ARG A 128 -12.66 18.14 -22.95
C ARG A 128 -12.73 19.10 -21.79
N MET A 129 -13.88 19.15 -21.13
CA MET A 129 -14.13 20.08 -20.02
C MET A 129 -14.25 19.39 -18.65
N ALA A 130 -14.23 18.04 -18.62
CA ALA A 130 -14.33 17.21 -17.41
C ALA A 130 -13.25 16.13 -17.36
N ASP A 131 -13.00 15.60 -16.15
CA ASP A 131 -12.08 14.47 -15.92
C ASP A 131 -12.57 13.19 -16.62
N LEU A 132 -13.88 12.95 -16.57
CA LEU A 132 -14.57 11.90 -17.30
C LEU A 132 -15.82 12.49 -17.99
N GLN A 133 -15.87 12.39 -19.31
CA GLN A 133 -16.99 12.87 -20.12
C GLN A 133 -17.58 11.71 -20.92
N LEU A 134 -18.90 11.57 -20.81
CA LEU A 134 -19.70 10.54 -21.44
C LEU A 134 -20.61 11.21 -22.47
N GLU A 135 -20.33 10.93 -23.74
CA GLU A 135 -21.10 11.41 -24.88
C GLU A 135 -21.95 10.27 -25.43
N PHE A 136 -23.27 10.39 -25.29
CA PHE A 136 -24.22 9.48 -25.92
C PHE A 136 -24.51 9.97 -27.33
N ARG A 137 -24.18 9.14 -28.32
CA ARG A 137 -24.42 9.40 -29.75
C ARG A 137 -25.48 8.47 -30.29
N GLU A 138 -25.80 8.57 -31.58
CA GLU A 138 -26.85 7.76 -32.19
C GLU A 138 -26.59 6.24 -32.06
N ASN A 139 -25.38 5.76 -32.36
CA ASN A 139 -25.08 4.31 -32.41
C ASN A 139 -23.96 3.86 -31.46
N HIS A 140 -23.34 4.79 -30.73
CA HIS A 140 -22.26 4.49 -29.81
C HIS A 140 -22.22 5.45 -28.63
N ILE A 141 -21.59 5.00 -27.55
CA ILE A 141 -21.16 5.85 -26.46
C ILE A 141 -19.68 6.16 -26.64
N ALA A 142 -19.34 7.44 -26.52
CA ALA A 142 -17.97 7.92 -26.48
C ALA A 142 -17.61 8.30 -25.04
N VAL A 143 -16.49 7.77 -24.56
CA VAL A 143 -15.93 8.05 -23.24
C VAL A 143 -14.63 8.81 -23.46
N SER A 144 -14.56 10.04 -22.97
CA SER A 144 -13.37 10.88 -23.04
C SER A 144 -12.83 11.15 -21.64
N SER A 145 -11.52 11.00 -21.49
CA SER A 145 -10.81 11.28 -20.23
C SER A 145 -9.40 11.82 -20.54
N VAL A 146 -8.61 12.08 -19.49
CA VAL A 146 -7.19 12.41 -19.62
C VAL A 146 -6.39 11.24 -20.20
N LEU A 147 -6.82 10.01 -19.95
CA LEU A 147 -6.18 8.78 -20.43
C LEU A 147 -6.47 8.46 -21.91
N GLY A 148 -7.33 9.24 -22.57
CA GLY A 148 -7.64 9.09 -23.98
C GLY A 148 -9.14 9.08 -24.27
N TYR A 149 -9.46 8.59 -25.46
CA TYR A 149 -10.81 8.60 -26.02
C TYR A 149 -11.19 7.20 -26.48
N TRP A 150 -12.31 6.69 -25.98
CA TRP A 150 -12.82 5.35 -26.25
C TRP A 150 -14.23 5.42 -26.84
N ARG A 151 -14.52 4.57 -27.82
CA ARG A 151 -15.86 4.42 -28.41
C ARG A 151 -16.33 3.00 -28.21
N ALA A 152 -17.55 2.83 -27.72
CA ALA A 152 -18.21 1.53 -27.62
C ALA A 152 -19.57 1.60 -28.32
N ALA A 153 -19.80 0.75 -29.31
CA ALA A 153 -21.10 0.63 -29.95
C ALA A 153 -22.15 0.11 -28.95
N TYR A 154 -23.40 0.54 -29.11
CA TYR A 154 -24.47 -0.04 -28.31
C TYR A 154 -24.69 -1.50 -28.71
N PRO A 155 -24.67 -2.45 -27.75
CA PRO A 155 -24.99 -3.84 -28.06
C PRO A 155 -26.42 -3.92 -28.64
N PRO A 156 -26.65 -4.64 -29.76
CA PRO A 156 -27.99 -4.80 -30.32
C PRO A 156 -29.06 -5.33 -29.33
N PRO A 157 -28.78 -6.27 -28.40
CA PRO A 157 -29.78 -6.73 -27.44
C PRO A 157 -30.02 -5.75 -26.28
N LEU A 158 -29.31 -4.62 -26.21
CA LEU A 158 -29.43 -3.67 -25.12
C LEU A 158 -30.71 -2.84 -25.28
N SER A 159 -31.67 -3.05 -24.38
CA SER A 159 -32.86 -2.21 -24.24
C SER A 159 -32.83 -1.46 -22.91
N LEU A 160 -32.44 -0.18 -22.94
CA LEU A 160 -32.42 0.70 -21.75
C LEU A 160 -33.48 1.80 -21.90
N ASN A 161 -34.41 1.85 -20.95
CA ASN A 161 -35.36 2.95 -20.84
C ASN A 161 -34.69 4.11 -20.09
N LEU A 162 -34.53 5.25 -20.78
CA LEU A 162 -33.91 6.45 -20.22
C LEU A 162 -34.94 7.46 -19.68
N GLN A 163 -36.22 7.10 -19.61
CA GLN A 163 -37.26 7.95 -19.04
C GLN A 163 -36.97 8.31 -17.59
N ARG A 164 -37.24 9.57 -17.23
CA ARG A 164 -37.01 10.09 -15.87
C ARG A 164 -37.85 9.34 -14.84
N GLU A 165 -39.08 9.00 -15.19
CA GLU A 165 -40.07 8.30 -14.35
C GLU A 165 -39.60 6.88 -14.00
N TYR A 166 -38.79 6.28 -14.88
CA TYR A 166 -38.22 4.96 -14.68
C TYR A 166 -36.86 5.03 -13.97
N LEU A 167 -35.96 5.90 -14.44
CA LEU A 167 -34.59 5.99 -13.94
C LEU A 167 -34.49 6.60 -12.54
N GLY A 168 -35.27 7.64 -12.23
CA GLY A 168 -35.22 8.34 -10.96
C GLY A 168 -35.47 7.42 -9.76
N PRO A 169 -36.63 6.75 -9.66
CA PRO A 169 -36.93 5.83 -8.56
C PRO A 169 -35.96 4.64 -8.50
N ARG A 170 -35.56 4.11 -9.66
CA ARG A 170 -34.69 2.93 -9.78
C ARG A 170 -33.25 3.23 -9.36
N TRP A 171 -32.75 4.44 -9.65
CA TRP A 171 -31.48 4.96 -9.13
C TRP A 171 -31.57 5.20 -7.63
N GLY A 172 -32.58 5.95 -7.17
CA GLY A 172 -32.75 6.30 -5.75
C GLY A 172 -32.80 5.08 -4.83
N ALA A 173 -33.53 4.03 -5.22
CA ALA A 173 -33.64 2.80 -4.44
C ALA A 173 -32.34 1.97 -4.40
N ARG A 174 -31.51 2.04 -5.45
CA ARG A 174 -30.30 1.18 -5.59
C ARG A 174 -29.01 1.85 -5.21
N ARG A 175 -28.93 3.18 -5.26
CA ARG A 175 -27.76 3.97 -4.89
C ARG A 175 -27.08 3.49 -3.60
N PRO A 176 -27.77 3.32 -2.45
CA PRO A 176 -27.10 2.87 -1.22
C PRO A 176 -26.49 1.47 -1.36
N PHE A 177 -27.19 0.53 -2.00
CA PHE A 177 -26.69 -0.82 -2.23
C PHE A 177 -25.52 -0.85 -3.23
N LEU A 178 -25.55 -0.01 -4.26
CA LEU A 178 -24.45 0.13 -5.22
C LEU A 178 -23.19 0.70 -4.55
N LEU A 179 -23.33 1.69 -3.68
CA LEU A 179 -22.21 2.26 -2.92
C LEU A 179 -21.65 1.25 -1.91
N LEU A 180 -22.50 0.50 -1.23
CA LEU A 180 -22.07 -0.58 -0.33
C LEU A 180 -21.32 -1.67 -1.11
N ALA A 181 -21.89 -2.13 -2.23
CA ALA A 181 -21.27 -3.12 -3.10
C ALA A 181 -19.92 -2.63 -3.63
N LEU A 182 -19.82 -1.35 -4.03
CA LEU A 182 -18.55 -0.73 -4.43
C LEU A 182 -17.53 -0.78 -3.29
N GLY A 183 -17.91 -0.38 -2.07
CA GLY A 183 -17.01 -0.41 -0.92
C GLY A 183 -16.50 -1.82 -0.61
N VAL A 184 -17.39 -2.81 -0.59
CA VAL A 184 -17.03 -4.23 -0.38
C VAL A 184 -16.13 -4.74 -1.51
N LEU A 185 -16.45 -4.43 -2.76
CA LEU A 185 -15.67 -4.86 -3.91
C LEU A 185 -14.26 -4.26 -3.91
N VAL A 186 -14.14 -2.96 -3.61
CA VAL A 186 -12.84 -2.29 -3.48
C VAL A 186 -12.04 -2.92 -2.34
N MET A 187 -12.66 -3.13 -1.18
CA MET A 187 -11.98 -3.73 -0.02
C MET A 187 -11.48 -5.15 -0.32
N LEU A 188 -12.34 -6.04 -0.82
CA LEU A 188 -11.96 -7.41 -1.16
C LEU A 188 -10.94 -7.44 -2.32
N GLY A 189 -11.13 -6.59 -3.33
CA GLY A 189 -10.20 -6.48 -4.45
C GLY A 189 -8.80 -6.04 -4.01
N LEU A 190 -8.70 -5.09 -3.08
CA LEU A 190 -7.43 -4.67 -2.49
C LEU A 190 -6.76 -5.82 -1.72
N LEU A 191 -7.50 -6.51 -0.84
CA LEU A 191 -6.96 -7.63 -0.07
C LEU A 191 -6.42 -8.75 -0.98
N VAL A 192 -7.19 -9.14 -2.00
CA VAL A 192 -6.76 -10.16 -2.97
C VAL A 192 -5.55 -9.67 -3.78
N THR A 193 -5.55 -8.42 -4.21
CA THR A 193 -4.44 -7.84 -4.98
C THR A 193 -3.17 -7.76 -4.13
N TRP A 194 -3.25 -7.33 -2.88
CA TRP A 194 -2.11 -7.28 -1.97
C TRP A 194 -1.59 -8.67 -1.64
N ALA A 195 -2.45 -9.66 -1.41
CA ALA A 195 -2.02 -11.04 -1.23
C ALA A 195 -1.25 -11.57 -2.46
N ALA A 196 -1.76 -11.29 -3.67
CA ALA A 196 -1.10 -11.68 -4.93
C ALA A 196 0.24 -10.94 -5.14
N LEU A 197 0.28 -9.63 -4.89
CA LEU A 197 1.51 -8.83 -5.00
C LEU A 197 2.53 -9.24 -3.93
N ALA A 198 2.09 -9.57 -2.71
CA ALA A 198 2.95 -10.08 -1.67
C ALA A 198 3.59 -11.42 -2.08
N LEU A 199 2.84 -12.32 -2.73
CA LEU A 199 3.39 -13.57 -3.28
C LEU A 199 4.49 -13.31 -4.30
N LEU A 200 4.30 -12.34 -5.20
CA LEU A 200 5.34 -11.93 -6.16
C LEU A 200 6.53 -11.28 -5.44
N GLY A 201 6.25 -10.46 -4.43
CA GLY A 201 7.23 -9.74 -3.62
C GLY A 201 8.09 -10.63 -2.73
N VAL A 202 7.64 -11.86 -2.40
CA VAL A 202 8.44 -12.83 -1.63
C VAL A 202 9.81 -13.02 -2.26
N TRP A 203 9.90 -13.12 -3.58
CA TRP A 203 11.17 -13.36 -4.26
C TRP A 203 12.14 -12.20 -4.10
N ALA A 204 11.66 -10.96 -4.20
CA ALA A 204 12.46 -9.77 -3.97
C ALA A 204 12.95 -9.72 -2.50
N VAL A 205 12.03 -9.89 -1.55
CA VAL A 205 12.34 -9.91 -0.11
C VAL A 205 13.34 -11.00 0.24
N ARG A 206 13.14 -12.21 -0.30
CA ARG A 206 14.01 -13.37 -0.08
C ARG A 206 15.42 -13.12 -0.60
N THR A 207 15.55 -12.49 -1.77
CA THR A 207 16.85 -12.17 -2.35
C THR A 207 17.61 -11.20 -1.45
N VAL A 208 16.96 -10.11 -1.00
CA VAL A 208 17.58 -9.14 -0.10
C VAL A 208 17.91 -9.78 1.26
N ALA A 209 16.98 -10.54 1.84
CA ALA A 209 17.17 -11.21 3.12
C ALA A 209 18.34 -12.20 3.07
N PHE A 210 18.49 -12.95 1.97
CA PHE A 210 19.60 -13.87 1.76
C PHE A 210 20.95 -13.15 1.73
N PHE A 211 21.08 -12.07 0.95
CA PHE A 211 22.34 -11.32 0.88
C PHE A 211 22.68 -10.49 2.13
N ALA A 212 21.69 -10.24 2.98
CA ALA A 212 21.85 -9.46 4.21
C ALA A 212 21.93 -10.34 5.47
N ASP A 213 22.08 -11.66 5.31
CA ASP A 213 22.13 -12.69 6.36
C ASP A 213 20.97 -12.57 7.36
N ARG A 214 19.74 -12.47 6.83
CA ARG A 214 18.52 -12.27 7.64
C ARG A 214 17.74 -13.55 7.80
N GLU A 215 17.24 -13.75 9.02
CA GLU A 215 16.36 -14.86 9.37
C GLU A 215 14.96 -14.69 8.77
N GLY A 216 14.32 -15.83 8.50
CA GLY A 216 12.90 -15.87 8.16
C GLY A 216 12.57 -16.93 7.12
N GLY A 217 11.51 -17.70 7.42
CA GLY A 217 10.91 -18.61 6.46
C GLY A 217 10.03 -17.88 5.42
N LEU A 218 9.51 -18.64 4.45
CA LEU A 218 8.62 -18.13 3.39
C LEU A 218 7.42 -17.35 3.95
N GLY A 219 6.85 -17.79 5.08
CA GLY A 219 5.74 -17.10 5.73
C GLY A 219 6.10 -15.73 6.29
N THR A 220 7.30 -15.56 6.85
CA THR A 220 7.79 -14.23 7.30
C THR A 220 8.05 -13.33 6.10
N GLN A 221 8.68 -13.86 5.05
CA GLN A 221 8.99 -13.10 3.84
C GLN A 221 7.71 -12.62 3.12
N TRP A 222 6.68 -13.46 3.05
CA TRP A 222 5.37 -13.09 2.50
C TRP A 222 4.66 -12.03 3.34
N ARG A 223 4.64 -12.19 4.66
CA ARG A 223 4.07 -11.18 5.56
C ARG A 223 4.79 -9.84 5.46
N LEU A 224 6.13 -9.85 5.33
CA LEU A 224 6.92 -8.65 5.12
C LEU A 224 6.59 -7.97 3.79
N ALA A 225 6.45 -8.76 2.72
CA ALA A 225 6.05 -8.25 1.41
C ALA A 225 4.66 -7.60 1.45
N GLY A 226 3.70 -8.21 2.16
CA GLY A 226 2.38 -7.60 2.39
C GLY A 226 2.45 -6.31 3.21
N ALA A 227 3.17 -6.33 4.34
CA ALA A 227 3.36 -5.16 5.20
C ALA A 227 3.99 -3.97 4.44
N ALA A 228 4.95 -4.23 3.56
CA ALA A 228 5.62 -3.24 2.73
C ALA A 228 4.68 -2.49 1.76
N LEU A 229 3.52 -3.06 1.43
CA LEU A 229 2.52 -2.41 0.57
C LEU A 229 1.69 -1.36 1.32
N MET A 230 1.59 -1.44 2.65
CA MET A 230 0.67 -0.62 3.45
C MET A 230 0.95 0.89 3.38
N PRO A 231 2.21 1.37 3.46
CA PRO A 231 2.50 2.80 3.36
C PRO A 231 2.12 3.38 2.00
N GLY A 232 2.40 2.64 0.91
CA GLY A 232 1.98 3.03 -0.43
C GLY A 232 0.46 3.06 -0.54
N ALA A 233 -0.23 2.03 -0.05
CA ALA A 233 -1.69 1.98 -0.05
C ALA A 233 -2.34 3.17 0.67
N LEU A 234 -1.81 3.58 1.82
CA LEU A 234 -2.30 4.79 2.52
C LEU A 234 -2.03 6.07 1.74
N LEU A 235 -0.85 6.20 1.12
CA LEU A 235 -0.55 7.34 0.26
C LEU A 235 -1.56 7.44 -0.90
N ALA A 236 -1.91 6.30 -1.51
CA ALA A 236 -2.93 6.23 -2.54
C ALA A 236 -4.32 6.62 -2.00
N GLY A 237 -4.71 6.11 -0.82
CA GLY A 237 -5.95 6.50 -0.15
C GLY A 237 -6.04 8.00 0.15
N MET A 238 -4.95 8.59 0.64
CA MET A 238 -4.83 10.03 0.86
C MET A 238 -4.95 10.80 -0.46
N GLY A 239 -4.31 10.33 -1.53
CA GLY A 239 -4.45 10.90 -2.88
C GLY A 239 -5.90 10.95 -3.35
N ILE A 240 -6.65 9.86 -3.16
CA ILE A 240 -8.08 9.77 -3.49
C ILE A 240 -8.90 10.78 -2.68
N LEU A 241 -8.60 10.95 -1.39
CA LEU A 241 -9.26 11.96 -0.55
C LEU A 241 -8.93 13.39 -1.02
N CYS A 242 -7.66 13.70 -1.27
CA CYS A 242 -7.24 15.00 -1.76
C CYS A 242 -7.89 15.33 -3.12
N TYR A 243 -7.97 14.34 -4.01
CA TYR A 243 -8.71 14.46 -5.27
C TYR A 243 -10.18 14.76 -5.02
N GLY A 244 -10.86 13.97 -4.17
CA GLY A 244 -12.26 14.21 -3.83
C GLY A 244 -12.50 15.52 -3.04
N MET A 245 -11.51 16.09 -2.36
CA MET A 245 -11.65 17.40 -1.74
C MET A 245 -11.37 18.56 -2.72
N GLY A 246 -10.97 18.27 -3.96
CA GLY A 246 -10.55 19.28 -4.93
C GLY A 246 -9.16 19.87 -4.66
N LEU A 247 -8.40 19.30 -3.71
CA LEU A 247 -7.02 19.71 -3.42
C LEU A 247 -6.03 19.23 -4.49
N LEU A 248 -6.40 18.17 -5.23
CA LEU A 248 -5.57 17.54 -6.24
C LEU A 248 -6.35 17.37 -7.55
N PRO A 249 -5.85 17.81 -8.72
CA PRO A 249 -6.47 17.49 -10.01
C PRO A 249 -6.25 16.02 -10.37
N LEU A 250 -6.97 15.48 -11.37
CA LEU A 250 -6.80 14.08 -11.82
C LEU A 250 -5.37 13.74 -12.20
N LEU A 251 -4.66 14.65 -12.88
CA LEU A 251 -3.26 14.44 -13.22
C LEU A 251 -2.37 14.33 -11.97
N GLY A 252 -2.67 15.11 -10.93
CA GLY A 252 -2.01 15.01 -9.63
C GLY A 252 -2.29 13.66 -8.97
N LEU A 253 -3.53 13.16 -9.05
CA LEU A 253 -3.87 11.82 -8.55
C LEU A 253 -3.09 10.73 -9.28
N LEU A 254 -2.89 10.83 -10.61
CA LEU A 254 -2.05 9.90 -11.37
C LEU A 254 -0.59 9.92 -10.91
N VAL A 255 -0.05 11.10 -10.57
CA VAL A 255 1.30 11.20 -10.01
C VAL A 255 1.38 10.52 -8.64
N VAL A 256 0.40 10.73 -7.76
CA VAL A 256 0.31 9.99 -6.47
C VAL A 256 0.20 8.48 -6.73
N TRP A 257 -0.50 8.08 -7.79
CA TRP A 257 -0.58 6.70 -8.22
C TRP A 257 0.76 6.14 -8.73
N ILE A 258 1.72 6.95 -9.16
CA ILE A 258 3.07 6.45 -9.45
C ILE A 258 3.89 6.40 -8.15
N LEU A 259 3.79 7.45 -7.32
CA LEU A 259 4.51 7.54 -6.06
C LEU A 259 4.18 6.40 -5.10
N HIS A 260 2.93 5.95 -5.04
CA HIS A 260 2.57 4.83 -4.15
C HIS A 260 3.29 3.52 -4.50
N PHE A 261 3.52 3.24 -5.79
CA PHE A 261 4.31 2.09 -6.20
C PHE A 261 5.77 2.25 -5.79
N ILE A 262 6.34 3.45 -5.99
CA ILE A 262 7.73 3.75 -5.59
C ILE A 262 7.90 3.53 -4.09
N VAL A 263 6.96 4.01 -3.26
CA VAL A 263 6.97 3.77 -1.82
C VAL A 263 6.93 2.27 -1.52
N GLY A 264 6.05 1.50 -2.17
CA GLY A 264 6.00 0.04 -2.01
C GLY A 264 7.33 -0.63 -2.31
N TRP A 265 8.00 -0.26 -3.41
CA TRP A 265 9.32 -0.79 -3.77
C TRP A 265 10.41 -0.43 -2.77
N ILE A 266 10.43 0.82 -2.27
CA ILE A 266 11.37 1.25 -1.23
C ILE A 266 11.20 0.35 0.01
N TYR A 267 9.97 0.15 0.47
CA TYR A 267 9.73 -0.69 1.64
C TYR A 267 10.08 -2.16 1.38
N LEU A 268 9.73 -2.70 0.21
CA LEU A 268 10.04 -4.07 -0.17
C LEU A 268 11.56 -4.34 -0.16
N PHE A 269 12.36 -3.35 -0.55
CA PHE A 269 13.82 -3.46 -0.59
C PHE A 269 14.48 -3.20 0.76
N PHE A 270 14.04 -2.18 1.52
CA PHE A 270 14.73 -1.76 2.73
C PHE A 270 14.20 -2.40 4.02
N ALA A 271 12.94 -2.83 4.09
CA ALA A 271 12.39 -3.49 5.27
C ALA A 271 13.10 -4.81 5.65
N PRO A 272 13.56 -5.65 4.70
CA PRO A 272 14.28 -6.89 5.04
C PRO A 272 15.52 -6.68 5.91
N PHE A 273 16.22 -5.54 5.78
CA PHE A 273 17.42 -5.24 6.60
C PHE A 273 17.14 -5.06 8.09
N TYR A 274 15.86 -4.99 8.49
CA TYR A 274 15.44 -4.89 9.88
C TYR A 274 14.92 -6.21 10.45
N LEU A 275 14.97 -7.30 9.69
CA LEU A 275 14.75 -8.65 10.23
C LEU A 275 15.93 -9.05 11.15
N PRO A 276 15.70 -9.98 12.11
CA PRO A 276 16.78 -10.57 12.90
C PRO A 276 17.88 -11.11 11.98
N ARG A 277 19.13 -10.93 12.40
CA ARG A 277 20.27 -11.54 11.69
C ARG A 277 20.29 -13.02 12.04
N LEU A 278 20.67 -13.85 11.08
CA LEU A 278 21.04 -15.23 11.38
C LEU A 278 22.15 -15.15 12.41
N GLU A 279 21.96 -15.79 13.56
CA GLU A 279 23.10 -16.10 14.42
C GLU A 279 24.11 -16.82 13.54
N SER A 280 25.20 -16.12 13.21
CA SER A 280 26.38 -16.76 12.65
C SER A 280 26.67 -17.89 13.60
N ALA A 281 26.60 -19.13 13.09
CA ALA A 281 26.87 -20.33 13.87
C ALA A 281 27.98 -19.99 14.86
N GLU A 282 27.72 -20.10 16.17
CA GLU A 282 28.77 -20.01 17.20
C GLU A 282 30.01 -20.63 16.59
N GLU A 283 31.13 -19.90 16.52
CA GLU A 283 32.39 -20.38 15.94
C GLU A 283 32.53 -21.85 16.33
N GLY A 284 32.13 -22.71 15.40
CA GLY A 284 31.78 -24.07 15.76
C GLY A 284 33.08 -24.66 16.18
N HIS A 285 33.21 -24.96 17.48
CA HIS A 285 34.40 -25.41 18.18
C HIS A 285 35.43 -25.89 17.17
N ASN A 286 36.38 -25.01 16.82
CA ASN A 286 37.17 -25.19 15.63
C ASN A 286 37.79 -26.60 15.71
N PRO A 287 37.48 -27.52 14.77
CA PRO A 287 37.94 -28.90 14.84
C PRO A 287 39.46 -29.02 14.62
N PHE A 288 40.14 -27.89 14.40
CA PHE A 288 41.59 -27.73 14.33
C PHE A 288 42.20 -26.97 15.52
N THR A 289 41.38 -26.49 16.46
CA THR A 289 41.85 -26.25 17.84
C THR A 289 41.68 -27.57 18.56
N ASP A 290 42.60 -28.49 18.28
CA ASP A 290 42.85 -29.61 19.18
C ASP A 290 43.10 -29.01 20.57
N ASP A 291 42.37 -29.52 21.56
CA ASP A 291 42.77 -29.43 22.96
C ASP A 291 44.23 -29.84 23.00
N ASN A 292 45.15 -28.90 23.15
CA ASN A 292 46.53 -29.21 23.48
C ASN A 292 46.52 -29.57 24.97
N PRO A 293 46.56 -30.86 25.36
CA PRO A 293 46.80 -31.17 26.75
C PRO A 293 48.24 -30.73 27.03
N GLU A 294 48.39 -29.88 28.03
CA GLU A 294 49.66 -29.44 28.60
C GLU A 294 50.81 -30.46 28.42
N GLY A 295 51.90 -30.05 27.76
CA GLY A 295 53.23 -30.65 27.97
C GLY A 295 53.77 -31.61 26.92
N GLN A 296 53.96 -31.17 25.68
CA GLN A 296 55.02 -31.72 24.83
C GLN A 296 56.12 -30.68 24.65
N GLU A 297 57.27 -30.97 25.25
CA GLU A 297 58.54 -30.30 25.00
C GLU A 297 58.77 -30.22 23.47
N PRO A 298 59.33 -29.12 22.95
CA PRO A 298 59.61 -29.04 21.54
C PRO A 298 60.58 -30.18 21.17
N GLU A 299 60.10 -31.14 20.37
CA GLU A 299 60.98 -32.13 19.74
C GLU A 299 62.11 -31.39 19.03
N GLU A 300 63.34 -31.68 19.46
CA GLU A 300 64.56 -31.18 18.85
C GLU A 300 64.51 -31.40 17.34
N ASN A 301 64.56 -30.30 16.59
CA ASN A 301 64.51 -30.31 15.15
C ASN A 301 65.74 -31.05 14.59
N PRO A 302 65.58 -32.21 13.94
CA PRO A 302 66.69 -33.07 13.51
C PRO A 302 67.44 -32.53 12.27
N PHE A 303 67.14 -31.31 11.82
CA PHE A 303 67.81 -30.65 10.70
C PHE A 303 68.74 -29.51 11.12
N THR A 304 69.07 -29.41 12.41
CA THR A 304 70.00 -28.41 12.92
C THR A 304 71.41 -29.01 13.01
N GLU A 305 71.99 -29.39 11.87
CA GLU A 305 73.43 -29.69 11.76
C GLU A 305 74.19 -28.48 11.18
N ASP A 306 75.19 -28.06 11.95
CA ASP A 306 76.40 -27.32 11.60
C ASP A 306 76.30 -26.08 10.69
N SER A 307 76.45 -24.91 11.31
CA SER A 307 77.20 -23.81 10.70
C SER A 307 78.26 -23.35 11.70
N PRO A 308 79.57 -23.52 11.39
CA PRO A 308 80.63 -23.20 12.33
C PRO A 308 80.76 -21.68 12.52
N GLU A 309 80.85 -21.26 13.78
CA GLU A 309 81.23 -19.89 14.16
C GLU A 309 82.59 -19.51 13.54
N PRO A 310 82.72 -18.35 12.86
CA PRO A 310 84.02 -17.78 12.58
C PRO A 310 84.56 -17.14 13.86
N GLY A 311 85.77 -17.56 14.22
CA GLY A 311 86.41 -17.26 15.48
C GLY A 311 86.74 -15.79 15.70
N ARG A 312 86.80 -15.50 16.99
CA ARG A 312 87.40 -14.34 17.62
C ARG A 312 88.93 -14.41 17.42
N GLU A 313 89.50 -13.47 16.68
CA GLU A 313 90.92 -13.13 16.80
C GLU A 313 91.04 -11.77 17.51
N GLU A 314 91.67 -11.84 18.67
CA GLU A 314 92.24 -10.71 19.40
C GLU A 314 93.65 -10.48 18.83
N ASP A 315 93.95 -9.22 18.49
CA ASP A 315 95.25 -8.57 18.64
C ASP A 315 95.04 -7.04 18.71
#